data_AF-A0AAW3WR54-F1
#
_entry.id   AF-A0AAW3WR54-F1
#
_cell.length_a   1.000
_cell.length_b   1.000
_cell.length_c   1.000
_cell.angle_alpha   90.00
_cell.angle_beta   90.00
_cell.angle_gamma   90.00
#
_symmetry.space_group_name_H-M   'P 1'
#
loop_
_entity.id
_entity.type
_entity.pdbx_description
1 polymer ?
#
loop_
_entity_poly.entity_id
_entity_poly.type
_entity_poly.pdbx_seq_one_letter_code
_entity_poly.pdbx_strand_id
1 'polypeptide(L)' 'MLRMYLAKGDAVHVTFSDGETGIIQVESRSELSFHFPKKVRLVREKEAFKKLIKPNQK' A
#
# COMPACT_ATOMS: atom_id res chain seq x y z
N MET A 1 -6.91 -10.42 7.46
CA MET A 1 -6.70 -9.08 6.83
C MET A 1 -6.30 -8.11 7.93
N LEU A 2 -5.10 -7.54 7.87
CA LEU A 2 -4.69 -6.49 8.79
C LEU A 2 -5.17 -5.14 8.25
N ARG A 3 -5.80 -4.32 9.11
CA ARG A 3 -6.17 -2.93 8.80
C ARG A 3 -5.43 -2.03 9.76
N MET A 4 -4.79 -0.99 9.23
CA MET A 4 -4.10 0.02 10.02
C MET A 4 -4.31 1.39 9.39
N TYR A 5 -4.27 2.42 10.22
CA TYR A 5 -4.25 3.81 9.78
C TYR A 5 -2.80 4.28 9.78
N LEU A 6 -2.41 4.95 8.70
CA LEU A 6 -1.07 5.49 8.52
C LEU A 6 -1.19 6.98 8.24
N ALA A 7 -0.41 7.78 8.95
CA ALA A 7 -0.24 9.21 8.71
C ALA A 7 0.90 9.46 7.73
N LYS A 8 0.99 10.69 7.21
CA LYS A 8 2.12 11.11 6.38
C LYS A 8 3.43 10.94 7.18
N GLY A 9 4.42 10.30 6.58
CA GLY A 9 5.70 9.98 7.23
C GLY A 9 5.74 8.59 7.86
N ASP A 10 4.60 7.91 8.01
CA ASP A 10 4.59 6.52 8.46
C ASP A 10 5.07 5.58 7.36
N ALA A 11 5.60 4.44 7.77
CA ALA A 11 6.04 3.38 6.88
C ALA A 11 5.70 1.99 7.42
N VAL A 12 5.46 1.05 6.51
CA VAL A 12 5.25 -0.36 6.80
C VAL A 12 6.42 -1.15 6.24
N HIS A 13 7.11 -1.88 7.12
CA HIS A 13 8.13 -2.84 6.73
C HIS A 13 7.48 -4.19 6.40
N VAL A 14 7.78 -4.71 5.22
CA VAL A 14 7.31 -6.02 4.75
C VAL A 14 8.51 -6.94 4.69
N THR A 15 8.51 -8.03 5.46
CA THR A 15 9.50 -9.09 5.32
C THR A 15 8.92 -10.18 4.44
N PHE A 16 9.61 -10.47 3.33
CA PHE A 16 9.22 -11.52 2.39
C PHE A 16 9.66 -12.89 2.91
N SER A 17 9.14 -13.97 2.33
CA SER A 17 9.42 -15.34 2.78
C SER A 17 10.88 -15.76 2.60
N ASP A 18 11.62 -15.06 1.76
CA ASP A 18 13.06 -15.24 1.55
C ASP A 18 13.94 -14.40 2.49
N GLY A 19 13.31 -13.68 3.44
CA GLY A 19 13.99 -12.85 4.43
C GLY A 19 14.35 -11.45 3.94
N GLU A 20 14.14 -11.12 2.66
CA GLU A 20 14.33 -9.75 2.20
C GLU A 20 13.23 -8.82 2.73
N THR A 21 13.54 -7.52 2.77
CA THR A 21 12.62 -6.51 3.27
C THR A 21 12.25 -5.51 2.19
N GLY A 22 10.99 -5.13 2.16
CA GLY A 22 10.47 -3.98 1.42
C GLY A 22 9.86 -2.96 2.36
N ILE A 23 9.74 -1.71 1.90
CA ILE A 23 9.12 -0.62 2.65
C ILE A 23 7.98 -0.03 1.83
N ILE A 24 6.83 0.19 2.48
CA ILE A 24 5.73 0.98 1.94
C ILE A 24 5.65 2.27 2.76
N GLN A 25 5.94 3.41 2.15
CA GLN A 25 5.93 4.72 2.79
C GLN A 25 4.68 5.51 2.41
N VAL A 26 4.07 6.21 3.36
CA VAL A 26 2.98 7.16 3.11
C VAL A 26 3.55 8.56 2.90
N GLU A 27 3.57 8.99 1.64
CA GLU A 27 4.04 10.34 1.29
C GLU A 27 2.92 11.38 1.40
N SER A 28 1.68 10.98 1.09
CA SER A 28 0.48 11.80 1.24
C SER A 28 -0.79 10.94 1.38
N ARG A 29 -1.96 11.57 1.51
CA ARG A 29 -3.25 10.88 1.74
C ARG A 29 -3.59 9.83 0.67
N SER A 30 -3.00 9.92 -0.51
CA SER A 30 -3.28 9.00 -1.63
C SER A 30 -2.02 8.58 -2.38
N GLU A 31 -0.86 8.79 -1.78
CA GLU A 31 0.43 8.50 -2.40
C GLU A 31 1.22 7.55 -1.51
N LEU A 32 1.57 6.41 -2.11
CA LEU A 32 2.34 5.36 -1.48
C LEU A 32 3.59 5.11 -2.32
N SER A 33 4.74 5.17 -1.66
CA SER A 33 6.03 4.82 -2.25
C SER A 33 6.42 3.41 -1.85
N PHE A 34 6.77 2.59 -2.84
CA PHE A 34 7.11 1.18 -2.66
C PHE A 34 8.60 0.98 -2.94
N HIS A 35 9.36 0.70 -1.88
CA HIS A 35 10.80 0.42 -1.94
C HIS A 35 11.02 -1.07 -1.83
N PHE A 36 10.78 -1.79 -2.92
CA PHE A 36 10.88 -3.26 -2.96
C PHE A 36 12.14 -3.72 -3.70
N PRO A 37 12.68 -4.90 -3.36
CA PRO A 37 13.76 -5.52 -4.11
C PRO A 37 13.39 -5.74 -5.58
N LYS A 38 14.36 -5.65 -6.49
CA LYS A 38 14.14 -5.70 -7.95
C LYS A 38 13.46 -6.97 -8.45
N LYS A 39 13.59 -8.08 -7.71
CA LYS A 39 12.95 -9.36 -8.03
C LYS A 39 11.44 -9.36 -7.79
N VAL A 40 10.94 -8.42 -7.00
CA VAL A 40 9.51 -8.28 -6.70
C VAL A 40 8.84 -7.53 -7.83
N ARG A 41 7.89 -8.18 -8.50
CA ARG A 41 7.07 -7.56 -9.53
C ARG A 41 5.89 -6.82 -8.90
N LEU A 42 5.83 -5.51 -9.10
CA LEU A 42 4.69 -4.67 -8.73
C LEU A 42 3.81 -4.44 -9.96
N VAL A 43 2.51 -4.70 -9.83
CA VAL A 43 1.51 -4.43 -10.87
C VAL A 43 0.38 -3.62 -10.26
N ARG A 44 0.05 -2.49 -10.89
CA ARG A 44 -1.12 -1.70 -10.51
C ARG A 44 -2.36 -2.32 -11.12
N GLU A 45 -3.28 -2.78 -10.28
CA GLU A 45 -4.61 -3.18 -10.70
C GLU A 45 -5.59 -2.02 -10.51
N LYS A 46 -6.05 -1.43 -11.61
CA LYS A 46 -6.99 -0.31 -11.56
C LYS A 46 -8.38 -0.84 -11.17
N GLU A 47 -9.01 -0.20 -10.17
CA GLU A 47 -10.39 -0.49 -9.76
C GLU A 47 -10.65 -1.92 -9.23
N ALA A 48 -9.60 -2.64 -8.81
CA ALA A 48 -9.64 -4.04 -8.36
C ALA A 48 -10.76 -4.36 -7.35
N PHE A 49 -11.13 -3.40 -6.51
CA PHE A 49 -12.12 -3.59 -5.42
C PHE A 49 -13.29 -2.60 -5.50
N LYS A 50 -13.82 -2.31 -6.71
CA LYS A 50 -14.90 -1.33 -6.93
C LYS A 50 -16.19 -1.61 -6.12
N LYS A 51 -16.30 -0.97 -4.95
CA LYS A 51 -17.44 -0.17 -4.42
C LYS A 51 -17.06 0.36 -3.02
N LEU A 52 -16.24 1.42 -2.96
CA LEU A 52 -15.88 2.09 -1.69
C LEU A 52 -16.66 3.39 -1.44
N ILE A 53 -17.40 3.89 -2.42
CA ILE A 53 -18.29 5.05 -2.26
C ILE A 53 -19.72 4.56 -2.49
N LYS A 54 -20.54 4.58 -1.43
CA LYS A 54 -22.00 4.48 -1.59
C LYS A 54 -22.47 5.80 -2.23
N PRO A 55 -23.47 5.79 -3.13
CA PRO A 55 -23.99 7.00 -3.80
C PRO A 55 -24.45 8.14 -2.86
N ASN A 56 -24.59 7.88 -1.56
CA ASN A 56 -25.17 8.79 -0.57
C ASN A 56 -24.18 9.36 0.47
N GLN A 57 -22.87 9.36 0.21
CA GLN A 57 -21.98 10.22 1.01
C GLN A 57 -22.05 11.65 0.46
N LYS A 58 -22.95 12.45 1.05
CA LYS A 58 -22.96 13.91 0.99
C LYS A 58 -21.79 14.49 1.79
#